data_AF-A0AAW7CHF9-F1
#
_entry.id   AF-A0AAW7CHF9-F1
#
_cell.length_a   1.000
_cell.length_b   1.000
_cell.length_c   1.000
_cell.angle_alpha   90.00
_cell.angle_beta   90.00
_cell.angle_gamma   90.00
#
_symmetry.space_group_name_H-M   'P 1'
#
loop_
_entity.id
_entity.type
_entity.pdbx_description
1 polymer ?
#
loop_
_entity_poly.entity_id
_entity_poly.type
_entity_poly.pdbx_seq_one_letter_code
_entity_poly.pdbx_strand_id
1 'polypeptide(L)' 'MNRKINQFEYFLVTTILCVVALFIMGLFIYCIGECIIWLFFGGDFLFSIEFLKKIIKASLWAGLVVGIGAWFEEYKLRR' A
#
# COMPACT_ATOMS: atom_id res chain seq x y z
N MET A 1 7.33 -1.80 -32.69
CA MET A 1 7.67 -0.70 -31.77
C MET A 1 8.29 -1.29 -30.51
N ASN A 2 9.61 -1.47 -30.48
CA ASN A 2 10.31 -2.21 -29.42
C ASN A 2 10.72 -1.25 -28.30
N ARG A 3 9.79 -0.88 -27.41
CA ARG A 3 10.13 -0.14 -26.19
C ARG A 3 10.79 -1.12 -25.22
N LYS A 4 12.13 -1.12 -25.16
CA LYS A 4 12.84 -1.67 -24.00
C LYS A 4 12.37 -0.88 -22.78
N ILE A 5 11.45 -1.46 -22.02
CA ILE A 5 10.99 -0.88 -20.74
C ILE A 5 12.23 -0.79 -19.84
N ASN A 6 12.55 0.43 -19.42
CA ASN A 6 13.62 0.67 -18.46
C ASN A 6 13.23 -0.03 -17.15
N GLN A 7 14.01 -1.05 -16.76
CA GLN A 7 13.70 -1.90 -15.60
C GLN A 7 13.64 -1.09 -14.30
N PHE A 8 14.40 -0.01 -14.22
CA PHE A 8 14.39 0.91 -13.09
C PHE A 8 13.09 1.73 -13.02
N GLU A 9 12.62 2.25 -14.15
CA GLU A 9 11.34 2.97 -14.20
C GLU A 9 10.18 2.04 -13.84
N TYR A 10 10.18 0.81 -14.36
CA TYR A 10 9.18 -0.18 -14.00
C TYR A 10 9.21 -0.48 -12.49
N PHE A 11 10.38 -0.74 -11.91
CA PHE A 11 10.51 -0.94 -10.45
C PHE A 11 9.91 0.22 -9.64
N LEU A 12 10.24 1.46 -10.00
CA LEU A 12 9.73 2.64 -9.31
C LEU A 12 8.21 2.74 -9.42
N VAL A 13 7.67 2.59 -10.62
CA VAL A 13 6.22 2.67 -10.87
C VAL A 13 5.49 1.58 -10.08
N THR A 14 5.95 0.34 -10.15
CA THR A 14 5.33 -0.79 -9.45
C THR A 14 5.38 -0.61 -7.94
N THR A 15 6.52 -0.16 -7.41
CA THR A 15 6.67 0.12 -5.97
C THR A 15 5.72 1.23 -5.50
N ILE A 16 5.61 2.33 -6.25
CA ILE A 16 4.69 3.43 -5.91
C ILE A 16 3.24 2.92 -5.93
N LEU A 17 2.86 2.16 -6.94
CA LEU A 17 1.51 1.57 -7.02
C LEU A 17 1.23 0.64 -5.84
N CYS A 18 2.17 -0.20 -5.45
CA CYS A 18 2.04 -1.06 -4.26
C CYS A 18 1.86 -0.25 -2.97
N VAL A 19 2.68 0.79 -2.76
CA VAL A 19 2.56 1.68 -1.59
C VAL A 19 1.17 2.34 -1.54
N VAL A 20 0.70 2.88 -2.66
CA VAL A 20 -0.61 3.55 -2.75
C VAL A 20 -1.74 2.56 -2.51
N ALA A 21 -1.67 1.37 -3.11
CA ALA A 21 -2.67 0.32 -2.91
C ALA A 21 -2.77 -0.11 -1.44
N LEU A 22 -1.62 -0.36 -0.79
CA LEU A 22 -1.57 -0.74 0.63
C LEU A 22 -2.05 0.39 1.55
N PHE A 23 -1.75 1.64 1.22
CA PHE A 23 -2.25 2.79 1.95
C PHE A 23 -3.79 2.85 1.92
N ILE A 24 -4.38 2.73 0.73
CA ILE A 24 -5.84 2.72 0.55
C ILE A 24 -6.47 1.54 1.29
N MET A 25 -5.90 0.33 1.17
CA MET A 25 -6.38 -0.83 1.93
C MET A 25 -6.33 -0.60 3.44
N GLY A 26 -5.24 -0.03 3.95
CA GLY A 26 -5.09 0.30 5.37
C GLY A 26 -6.16 1.30 5.85
N LEU A 27 -6.48 2.31 5.04
CA LEU A 27 -7.58 3.24 5.33
C LEU A 27 -8.94 2.54 5.37
N PHE A 28 -9.23 1.66 4.41
CA PHE A 28 -10.48 0.90 4.40
C PHE A 28 -10.62 0.03 5.64
N ILE A 29 -9.57 -0.70 6.01
CA ILE A 29 -9.56 -1.55 7.21
C ILE A 29 -9.79 -0.71 8.47
N TYR A 30 -9.15 0.46 8.58
CA TYR A 30 -9.36 1.38 9.69
C TYR A 30 -10.81 1.84 9.77
N CYS A 31 -11.38 2.34 8.67
CA CYS A 31 -12.78 2.79 8.66
C CYS A 31 -13.75 1.67 9.03
N ILE A 32 -13.53 0.45 8.53
CA ILE A 32 -14.36 -0.72 8.89
C ILE A 32 -14.22 -1.04 10.38
N GLY A 33 -12.99 -1.06 10.92
CA GLY A 33 -12.73 -1.33 12.33
C GLY A 33 -13.40 -0.30 13.25
N GLU A 34 -13.25 0.98 12.94
CA GLU A 34 -13.91 2.06 13.68
C GLU A 34 -15.44 1.99 13.58
N CYS A 35 -16.00 1.70 12.40
CA CYS A 35 -17.44 1.49 12.25
C CYS A 35 -17.95 0.32 13.10
N ILE A 36 -17.20 -0.79 13.18
CA ILE A 36 -17.54 -1.93 14.04
C ILE A 36 -17.51 -1.50 15.51
N ILE A 37 -16.43 -0.86 15.97
CA ILE A 37 -16.32 -0.40 17.36
C ILE A 37 -17.45 0.57 17.71
N TRP A 38 -17.77 1.49 16.80
CA TRP A 38 -18.89 2.41 16.91
C TRP A 38 -20.22 1.67 17.13
N LEU A 39 -20.51 0.66 16.30
CA LEU A 39 -21.73 -0.14 16.40
C LEU A 39 -21.87 -0.93 17.72
N PHE A 40 -20.76 -1.45 18.26
CA PHE A 40 -20.80 -2.34 19.43
C PHE A 40 -20.63 -1.61 20.77
N PHE A 41 -19.90 -0.51 20.81
CA PHE A 41 -19.52 0.18 22.05
C PHE A 41 -20.00 1.64 22.14
N GLY A 42 -20.64 2.17 21.09
CA GLY A 42 -21.18 3.53 21.09
C GLY A 42 -20.11 4.62 21.17
N GLY A 43 -18.90 4.35 20.63
CA GLY A 43 -17.80 5.32 20.58
C GLY A 43 -18.06 6.49 19.62
N ASP A 44 -17.15 7.45 19.56
CA ASP A 44 -17.15 8.50 18.54
C ASP A 44 -16.26 8.10 17.35
N PHE A 45 -16.74 8.31 16.11
CA PHE A 45 -15.93 8.09 14.91
C PHE A 45 -14.91 9.25 14.77
N LEU A 46 -13.75 9.10 15.43
CA LEU A 46 -12.67 10.07 15.35
C LEU A 46 -11.55 9.56 14.45
N PHE A 47 -11.34 10.26 13.35
CA PHE A 47 -10.23 9.98 12.46
C PHE A 47 -8.93 10.54 13.06
N SER A 48 -8.10 9.67 13.66
CA SER A 48 -6.86 10.10 14.30
C SER A 48 -5.73 10.30 13.29
N ILE A 49 -5.15 11.51 13.29
CA ILE A 49 -3.95 11.84 12.48
C ILE A 49 -2.77 10.93 12.84
N GLU A 50 -2.67 10.48 14.09
CA GLU A 50 -1.62 9.56 14.50
C GLU A 50 -1.76 8.20 13.82
N PHE A 51 -2.99 7.71 13.68
CA PHE A 51 -3.26 6.45 12.97
C PHE A 51 -2.95 6.59 11.48
N LEU A 52 -3.31 7.72 10.87
CA LEU A 52 -2.95 8.03 9.49
C LEU A 52 -1.43 7.97 9.27
N LYS A 53 -0.64 8.58 10.17
CA LYS A 53 0.84 8.50 10.12
C LYS A 53 1.35 7.06 10.21
N LYS A 54 0.74 6.23 11.06
CA LYS A 54 1.10 4.81 11.20
C LYS A 54 0.80 4.04 9.91
N ILE A 55 -0.37 4.25 9.30
CA ILE A 55 -0.73 3.61 8.02
C ILE A 55 0.25 4.03 6.92
N ILE A 56 0.56 5.33 6.79
CA ILE A 56 1.52 5.82 5.78
C ILE A 56 2.88 5.15 5.95
N LYS A 57 3.39 5.07 7.19
CA LYS A 57 4.69 4.45 7.46
C LYS A 57 4.64 2.95 7.11
N ALA A 58 3.58 2.25 7.51
CA ALA A 58 3.42 0.83 7.24
C ALA A 58 3.30 0.54 5.73
N SER A 59 2.51 1.34 5.00
CA SER A 59 2.32 1.18 3.57
C SER A 59 3.60 1.47 2.77
N LEU A 60 4.43 2.42 3.22
CA LEU A 60 5.75 2.67 2.63
C LEU A 60 6.68 1.46 2.79
N TRP A 61 6.82 0.92 4.01
CA TRP A 61 7.68 -0.24 4.26
C TRP A 61 7.17 -1.49 3.54
N ALA A 62 5.89 -1.81 3.67
CA ALA A 62 5.31 -2.98 3.03
C ALA A 62 5.29 -2.84 1.50
N GLY A 63 4.97 -1.65 0.98
CA GLY A 63 4.95 -1.39 -0.46
C GLY A 63 6.33 -1.47 -1.11
N LEU A 64 7.39 -1.07 -0.39
CA LEU A 64 8.77 -1.29 -0.84
C LEU A 64 9.08 -2.79 -0.98
N VAL A 65 8.76 -3.59 0.05
CA VAL A 65 9.01 -5.04 0.05
C VAL A 65 8.23 -5.73 -1.08
N VAL A 66 6.95 -5.40 -1.23
CA VAL A 66 6.10 -5.97 -2.29
C VAL A 66 6.58 -5.52 -3.68
N GLY A 67 6.98 -4.25 -3.83
CA GLY A 67 7.52 -3.73 -5.09
C GLY A 67 8.82 -4.41 -5.51
N ILE A 68 9.71 -4.70 -4.57
CA ILE A 68 10.93 -5.50 -4.81
C ILE A 68 10.56 -6.92 -5.26
N GLY A 69 9.62 -7.57 -4.57
CA GLY A 69 9.16 -8.91 -4.92
C GLY A 69 8.56 -8.98 -6.33
N ALA A 70 7.63 -8.08 -6.64
CA ALA A 70 6.98 -8.00 -7.94
C ALA A 70 7.98 -7.72 -9.07
N TRP A 71 8.97 -6.85 -8.82
CA TRP A 71 10.04 -6.60 -9.78
C TRP A 71 10.94 -7.82 -10.00
N PHE A 72 11.27 -8.57 -8.94
CA PHE A 72 12.05 -9.81 -9.06
C PHE A 72 11.31 -10.88 -9.88
N GLU A 73 10.01 -11.05 -9.67
CA GLU A 73 9.18 -11.96 -10.48
C GLU A 73 9.16 -11.55 -11.95
N GLU A 74 8.93 -10.27 -12.22
CA GLU A 74 8.91 -9.72 -13.58
C GLU A 74 10.29 -9.83 -14.27
N TYR A 75 11.38 -9.58 -13.54
CA TYR A 75 12.74 -9.75 -14.04
C TYR A 75 13.05 -11.21 -14.39
N LYS A 76 12.59 -12.15 -13.56
CA LYS A 76 12.74 -13.59 -13.81
C LYS A 76 11.93 -14.05 -15.02
N LEU A 77 10.73 -13.52 -15.22
CA LEU A 77 9.86 -13.84 -16.37
C LEU A 77 10.38 -13.29 -17.70
N ARG A 78 11.21 -12.23 -17.67
CA ARG A 78 11.79 -11.60 -18.87
C ARG A 78 13.18 -12.15 -19.25
N ARG A 79 13.76 -13.04 -18.45
CA ARG A 79 14.96 -13.81 -18.76
C ARG A 79 14.59 -15.20 -19.27
#